data_AF-X0RQ07-F1
#
_entry.id   AF-X0RQ07-F1
#
_cell.length_a   1.000
_cell.length_b   1.000
_cell.length_c   1.000
_cell.angle_alpha   90.00
_cell.angle_beta   90.00
_cell.angle_gamma   90.00
#
_symmetry.space_group_name_H-M   'P 1'
#
loop_
_entity.id
_entity.type
_entity.pdbx_description
1 polymer ?
#
loop_
_entity_poly.entity_id
_entity_poly.type
_entity_poly.pdbx_seq_one_letter_code
_entity_poly.pdbx_strand_id
1 'polypeptide(L)'
;METPQSASSLDIAVATDYQIESVALIDHAIQIRWNDGIDSTYHYIWLRDNCPSAFHPHTGERSFYLLSVSKDIHPLSVSFDETALTIEWSEQAHISHFEQSWLREFGYSSALAKDHSSPYESWDGTFIDHIPMYDQQSIMTSDSALYEWMSALDKYGLPLLIICQMTLMQVCRQPCESITCGRPILA
;
A
#
# COMPACT_ATOMS: atom_id res chain seq x y z
N MET A 1 33.94 -12.22 -14.21
CA MET A 1 33.43 -10.96 -14.78
C MET A 1 32.16 -10.67 -14.00
N GLU A 2 32.35 -10.08 -12.82
CA GLU A 2 31.28 -9.83 -11.86
C GLU A 2 30.61 -8.49 -12.19
N THR A 3 29.29 -8.49 -12.20
CA THR A 3 28.45 -7.32 -12.43
C THR A 3 28.16 -6.67 -11.08
N PRO A 4 28.40 -5.35 -10.89
CA PRO A 4 28.03 -4.71 -9.63
C PRO A 4 26.51 -4.42 -9.65
N GLN A 5 25.78 -5.01 -8.70
CA GLN A 5 24.44 -4.55 -8.33
C GLN A 5 24.57 -3.24 -7.55
N SER A 6 24.17 -2.12 -8.15
CA SER A 6 23.89 -0.89 -7.40
C SER A 6 22.39 -0.84 -7.08
N ALA A 7 22.00 -1.41 -5.95
CA ALA A 7 20.74 -1.04 -5.32
C ALA A 7 21.00 0.28 -4.56
N SER A 8 20.54 1.39 -5.13
CA SER A 8 20.47 2.67 -4.44
C SER A 8 19.23 2.64 -3.55
N SER A 9 19.34 2.14 -2.32
CA SER A 9 18.35 2.43 -1.28
C SER A 9 18.47 3.91 -0.91
N LEU A 10 17.45 4.69 -1.24
CA LEU A 10 17.26 6.01 -0.65
C LEU A 10 16.71 5.79 0.76
N ASP A 11 17.60 5.46 1.69
CA ASP A 11 17.33 5.49 3.12
C ASP A 11 17.27 6.96 3.55
N ILE A 12 16.15 7.62 3.24
CA ILE A 12 15.82 8.89 3.86
C ILE A 12 15.32 8.54 5.26
N ALA A 13 16.22 8.59 6.24
CA ALA A 13 15.85 8.61 7.65
C ALA A 13 15.02 9.87 7.92
N VAL A 14 13.71 9.77 7.70
CA VAL A 14 12.74 10.73 8.21
C VAL A 14 12.81 10.60 9.73
N ALA A 15 13.33 11.63 10.40
CA ALA A 15 13.24 11.73 11.85
C ALA A 15 11.76 11.62 12.22
N THR A 16 11.41 10.48 12.81
CA THR A 16 10.03 10.17 13.17
C THR A 16 9.82 10.70 14.57
N ASP A 17 8.94 11.70 14.71
CA ASP A 17 8.57 12.34 15.98
C ASP A 17 7.79 11.40 16.93
N TYR A 18 7.69 10.12 16.58
CA TYR A 18 7.01 9.10 17.37
C TYR A 18 7.95 7.94 17.71
N GLN A 19 7.84 7.47 18.95
CA GLN A 19 8.48 6.27 19.48
C GLN A 19 7.53 5.58 20.46
N ILE A 20 7.63 4.25 20.58
CA ILE A 20 6.90 3.49 21.61
C ILE A 20 7.40 3.93 22.98
N GLU A 21 6.50 4.50 23.79
CA GLU A 21 6.76 4.87 25.18
C GLU A 21 6.48 3.69 26.10
N SER A 22 5.34 3.01 25.90
CA SER A 22 5.00 1.81 26.66
C SER A 22 4.04 0.89 25.92
N VAL A 23 3.97 -0.35 26.40
CA VAL A 23 3.12 -1.40 25.85
C VAL A 23 2.31 -2.04 26.97
N ALA A 24 1.03 -2.28 26.74
CA ALA A 24 0.15 -3.01 27.63
C ALA A 24 -0.52 -4.18 26.88
N LEU A 25 -0.59 -5.34 27.53
CA LEU A 25 -1.34 -6.48 27.03
C LEU A 25 -2.78 -6.38 27.51
N ILE A 26 -3.72 -6.40 26.58
CA ILE A 26 -5.15 -6.46 26.85
C ILE A 26 -5.74 -7.73 26.24
N ASP A 27 -7.04 -7.94 26.42
CA ASP A 27 -7.72 -9.12 25.88
C ASP A 27 -7.57 -9.16 24.35
N HIS A 28 -6.92 -10.21 23.85
CA HIS A 28 -6.63 -10.45 22.43
C HIS A 28 -5.90 -9.33 21.66
N ALA A 29 -5.28 -8.36 22.33
CA ALA A 29 -4.57 -7.25 21.66
C ALA A 29 -3.41 -6.66 22.47
N ILE A 30 -2.52 -5.97 21.77
CA ILE A 30 -1.47 -5.13 22.32
C ILE A 30 -1.91 -3.67 22.20
N GLN A 31 -1.89 -2.93 23.31
CA GLN A 31 -2.02 -1.48 23.31
C GLN A 31 -0.63 -0.84 23.38
N ILE A 32 -0.37 0.11 22.49
CA ILE A 32 0.86 0.87 22.40
C ILE A 32 0.56 2.32 22.74
N ARG A 33 1.30 2.86 23.71
CA ARG A 33 1.39 4.28 24.01
C ARG A 33 2.59 4.85 23.27
N TRP A 34 2.37 5.86 22.46
CA TRP A 34 3.43 6.59 21.77
C TRP A 34 3.84 7.82 22.58
N ASN A 35 5.11 8.22 22.48
CA ASN A 35 5.67 9.38 23.18
C ASN A 35 5.06 10.73 22.77
N ASP A 36 4.34 10.78 21.65
CA ASP A 36 3.56 11.93 21.19
C ASP A 36 2.14 11.97 21.77
N GLY A 37 1.82 11.05 22.68
CA GLY A 37 0.55 10.98 23.39
C GLY A 37 -0.57 10.29 22.64
N ILE A 38 -0.30 9.72 21.46
CA ILE A 38 -1.25 8.88 20.72
C ILE A 38 -1.25 7.46 21.31
N ASP A 39 -2.42 6.83 21.29
CA ASP A 39 -2.58 5.41 21.61
C ASP A 39 -3.01 4.64 20.36
N SER A 40 -2.47 3.44 20.20
CA SER A 40 -2.95 2.50 19.20
C SER A 40 -3.09 1.09 19.76
N THR A 41 -3.99 0.31 19.18
CA THR A 41 -4.32 -1.06 19.57
C THR A 41 -4.16 -1.99 18.37
N TYR A 42 -3.49 -3.12 18.58
CA TYR A 42 -3.22 -4.14 17.58
C TYR A 42 -3.64 -5.52 18.09
N HIS A 43 -4.68 -6.08 17.52
CA HIS A 43 -5.13 -7.45 17.79
C HIS A 43 -4.05 -8.48 17.45
N TYR A 44 -3.91 -9.51 18.29
CA TYR A 44 -2.90 -10.56 18.14
C TYR A 44 -2.98 -11.25 16.78
N ILE A 45 -4.19 -11.57 16.31
CA ILE A 45 -4.38 -12.22 15.01
C ILE A 45 -3.96 -11.31 13.85
N TRP A 46 -4.19 -9.99 13.96
CA TRP A 46 -3.78 -9.03 12.94
C TRP A 46 -2.26 -8.91 12.87
N LEU A 47 -1.60 -8.81 14.03
CA LEU A 47 -0.14 -8.81 14.11
C LEU A 47 0.42 -10.10 13.50
N ARG A 48 -0.13 -11.27 13.88
CA ARG A 48 0.34 -12.56 13.34
C ARG A 48 0.13 -12.69 11.84
N ASP A 49 -0.98 -12.18 11.29
CA ASP A 49 -1.25 -12.17 9.85
C ASP A 49 -0.30 -11.26 9.07
N ASN A 50 0.11 -10.15 9.68
CA ASN A 50 0.97 -9.14 9.06
C ASN A 50 2.43 -9.22 9.51
N CYS A 51 2.84 -10.32 10.13
CA CYS A 51 4.24 -10.55 10.50
C CYS A 51 5.13 -10.45 9.25
N PRO A 52 6.21 -9.65 9.23
CA PRO A 52 7.05 -9.52 8.03
C PRO A 52 7.65 -10.85 7.55
N SER A 53 7.95 -11.79 8.46
CA SER A 53 8.47 -13.12 8.09
C SER A 53 7.41 -14.04 7.46
N ALA A 54 6.14 -13.64 7.47
CA ALA A 54 5.04 -14.35 6.83
C ALA A 54 4.93 -14.11 5.32
N PHE A 55 5.78 -13.27 4.73
CA PHE A 55 5.74 -12.92 3.32
C PHE A 55 6.98 -13.42 2.60
N HIS A 56 6.79 -13.95 1.39
CA HIS A 56 7.89 -14.40 0.55
C HIS A 56 8.70 -13.19 0.07
N PRO A 57 10.03 -13.17 0.27
CA PRO A 57 10.85 -11.95 0.13
C PRO A 57 10.91 -11.37 -1.29
N HIS A 58 10.58 -12.17 -2.31
CA HIS A 58 10.63 -11.72 -3.71
C HIS A 58 9.25 -11.43 -4.30
N THR A 59 8.20 -12.12 -3.86
CA THR A 59 6.86 -12.03 -4.47
C THR A 59 5.90 -11.21 -3.62
N GLY A 60 6.21 -11.00 -2.33
CA GLY A 60 5.29 -10.37 -1.39
C GLY A 60 4.04 -11.20 -1.10
N GLU A 61 3.99 -12.45 -1.55
CA GLU A 61 2.88 -13.36 -1.27
C GLU A 61 3.00 -13.93 0.15
N ARG A 62 1.86 -14.19 0.81
CA ARG A 62 1.87 -14.90 2.10
C ARG A 62 2.46 -16.30 1.93
N SER A 63 3.41 -16.63 2.79
CA SER A 63 4.12 -17.91 2.82
C SER A 63 3.48 -18.93 3.78
N PHE A 64 2.45 -18.54 4.53
CA PHE A 64 1.75 -19.41 5.48
C PHE A 64 0.22 -19.26 5.41
N TYR A 65 -0.49 -20.24 5.95
CA TYR A 65 -1.94 -20.26 5.98
C TYR A 65 -2.48 -19.62 7.26
N LEU A 66 -3.17 -18.48 7.15
CA LEU A 66 -3.70 -17.77 8.32
C LEU A 66 -4.61 -18.65 9.19
N LEU A 67 -5.43 -19.50 8.57
CA LEU A 67 -6.36 -20.36 9.31
C LEU A 67 -5.67 -21.52 10.05
N SER A 68 -4.34 -21.68 9.92
CA SER A 68 -3.58 -22.58 10.78
C SER A 68 -3.18 -21.94 12.11
N VAL A 69 -3.37 -20.63 12.29
CA VAL A 69 -3.09 -19.92 13.55
C VAL A 69 -4.18 -20.25 14.56
N SER A 70 -3.79 -20.59 15.79
CA SER A 70 -4.78 -20.84 16.85
C SER A 70 -5.61 -19.60 17.14
N LYS A 71 -6.88 -19.83 17.46
CA LYS A 71 -7.79 -18.79 17.97
C LYS A 71 -7.33 -18.22 19.32
N ASP A 72 -6.58 -19.01 20.08
CA ASP A 72 -6.05 -18.66 21.39
C ASP A 72 -4.60 -18.13 21.30
N ILE A 73 -4.15 -17.69 20.12
CA ILE A 73 -2.83 -17.08 19.97
C ILE A 73 -2.67 -15.89 20.92
N HIS A 74 -1.56 -15.86 21.65
CA HIS A 74 -1.19 -14.80 22.57
C HIS A 74 0.34 -14.64 22.62
N PRO A 75 0.84 -13.46 23.01
CA PRO A 75 2.26 -13.26 23.20
C PRO A 75 2.75 -13.99 24.47
N LEU A 76 3.88 -14.69 24.37
CA LEU A 76 4.67 -15.20 25.49
C LEU A 76 5.55 -14.09 26.08
N SER A 77 6.12 -13.26 25.22
CA SER A 77 6.91 -12.10 25.61
C SER A 77 6.72 -10.97 24.59
N VAL A 78 6.80 -9.73 25.08
CA VAL A 78 6.79 -8.53 24.25
C VAL A 78 7.89 -7.61 24.74
N SER A 79 8.73 -7.15 23.82
CA SER A 79 9.78 -6.17 24.07
C SER A 79 9.83 -5.17 22.92
N PHE A 80 10.41 -4.00 23.16
CA PHE A 80 10.63 -3.01 22.12
C PHE A 80 11.93 -2.25 22.39
N ASP A 81 12.49 -1.70 21.32
CA ASP A 81 13.63 -0.78 21.34
C ASP A 81 13.31 0.44 20.46
N GLU A 82 14.29 1.30 20.18
CA GLU A 82 14.13 2.51 19.36
C GLU A 82 13.72 2.24 17.89
N THR A 83 13.76 0.99 17.46
CA THR A 83 13.51 0.58 16.06
C THR A 83 12.25 -0.24 15.91
N ALA A 84 12.01 -1.21 16.80
CA ALA A 84 11.00 -2.24 16.57
C ALA A 84 10.33 -2.75 17.84
N LEU A 85 9.11 -3.26 17.66
CA LEU A 85 8.41 -4.12 18.59
C LEU A 85 8.72 -5.59 18.25
N THR A 86 9.18 -6.36 19.23
CA THR A 86 9.42 -7.80 19.13
C THR A 86 8.38 -8.56 19.95
N ILE A 87 7.76 -9.56 19.33
CA ILE A 87 6.74 -10.41 19.96
C ILE A 87 7.12 -11.88 19.78
N GLU A 88 7.24 -12.60 20.88
CA GLU A 88 7.31 -14.06 20.88
C GLU A 88 5.89 -14.62 21.05
N TRP A 89 5.46 -15.49 20.15
CA TRP A 89 4.10 -16.03 20.16
C TRP A 89 4.01 -17.38 20.84
N SER A 90 2.81 -17.70 21.36
CA SER A 90 2.48 -18.98 21.99
C SER A 90 2.62 -20.21 21.09
N GLU A 91 2.87 -20.02 19.79
CA GLU A 91 2.94 -21.09 18.80
C GLU A 91 4.31 -21.16 18.12
N GLN A 92 4.80 -22.40 17.97
CA GLN A 92 5.92 -22.77 17.10
C GLN A 92 7.22 -21.98 17.32
N ALA A 93 7.43 -21.44 18.53
CA ALA A 93 8.54 -20.54 18.85
C ALA A 93 8.68 -19.38 17.83
N HIS A 94 7.54 -18.92 17.29
CA HIS A 94 7.53 -17.87 16.28
C HIS A 94 7.80 -16.51 16.91
N ILE A 95 8.67 -15.73 16.27
CA ILE A 95 9.00 -14.37 16.67
C ILE A 95 8.65 -13.43 15.52
N SER A 96 7.91 -12.38 15.85
CA SER A 96 7.61 -11.29 14.93
C SER A 96 8.37 -10.04 15.33
N HIS A 97 8.96 -9.38 14.34
CA HIS A 97 9.59 -8.06 14.49
C HIS A 97 8.80 -7.07 13.64
N PHE A 98 8.28 -6.01 14.25
CA PHE A 98 7.57 -4.94 13.57
C PHE A 98 8.33 -3.64 13.76
N GLU A 99 8.77 -3.03 12.66
CA GLU A 99 9.29 -1.67 12.71
C GLU A 99 8.23 -0.73 13.28
N GLN A 100 8.64 0.19 14.15
CA GLN A 100 7.73 1.17 14.74
C GLN A 100 7.08 2.06 13.67
N SER A 101 7.84 2.41 12.62
CA SER A 101 7.36 3.14 11.45
C SER A 101 6.19 2.42 10.78
N TRP A 102 6.32 1.12 10.56
CA TRP A 102 5.30 0.28 9.96
C TRP A 102 4.05 0.18 10.83
N LEU A 103 4.22 -0.04 12.14
CA LEU A 103 3.09 -0.06 13.09
C LEU A 103 2.33 1.27 13.07
N ARG A 104 3.04 2.38 12.99
CA ARG A 104 2.46 3.71 12.94
C ARG A 104 1.72 3.97 11.62
N GLU A 105 2.29 3.56 10.51
CA GLU A 105 1.73 3.80 9.18
C GLU A 105 0.48 2.95 8.88
N PHE A 106 0.46 1.70 9.34
CA PHE A 106 -0.58 0.72 9.03
C PHE A 106 -1.52 0.41 10.20
N GLY A 107 -1.37 1.14 11.31
CA GLY A 107 -2.29 1.04 12.44
C GLY A 107 -3.71 1.49 12.06
N TYR A 108 -4.71 0.77 12.56
CA TYR A 108 -6.13 0.99 12.25
C TYR A 108 -6.91 1.59 13.43
N SER A 109 -6.22 1.96 14.51
CA SER A 109 -6.85 2.71 15.59
C SER A 109 -7.29 4.08 15.08
N SER A 110 -8.42 4.59 15.57
CA SER A 110 -8.98 5.86 15.09
C SER A 110 -8.00 7.03 15.17
N ALA A 111 -7.12 7.05 16.18
CA ALA A 111 -6.08 8.07 16.34
C ALA A 111 -4.98 8.01 15.25
N LEU A 112 -4.86 6.89 14.55
CA LEU A 112 -3.95 6.68 13.40
C LEU A 112 -4.69 6.69 12.06
N ALA A 113 -6.02 6.86 12.08
CA ALA A 113 -6.81 6.85 10.85
C ALA A 113 -6.34 7.99 9.94
N LYS A 114 -5.92 7.62 8.73
CA LYS A 114 -5.62 8.58 7.68
C LYS A 114 -6.94 9.19 7.22
N ASP A 115 -6.94 10.49 6.97
CA ASP A 115 -8.07 11.14 6.30
C ASP A 115 -8.12 10.62 4.86
N HIS A 116 -8.99 9.62 4.64
CA HIS A 116 -9.23 9.09 3.30
C HIS A 116 -10.21 10.01 2.59
N SER A 117 -9.71 11.16 2.13
CA SER A 117 -10.44 11.96 1.16
C SER A 117 -10.42 11.23 -0.18
N SER A 118 -11.59 10.78 -0.63
CA SER A 118 -11.71 10.32 -2.00
C SER A 118 -11.39 11.48 -2.94
N PRO A 119 -10.48 11.31 -3.93
CA PRO A 119 -10.21 12.36 -4.89
C PRO A 119 -11.35 12.53 -5.90
N TYR A 120 -12.42 11.73 -5.81
CA TYR A 120 -13.45 11.62 -6.83
C TYR A 120 -14.36 12.84 -6.88
N GLU A 121 -14.53 13.38 -8.09
CA GLU A 121 -15.50 14.44 -8.35
C GLU A 121 -16.70 13.89 -9.12
N SER A 122 -17.87 13.94 -8.48
CA SER A 122 -19.13 13.61 -9.14
C SER A 122 -19.51 14.72 -10.12
N TRP A 123 -20.09 14.34 -11.25
CA TRP A 123 -20.50 15.26 -12.29
C TRP A 123 -21.89 14.96 -12.84
N ASP A 124 -22.50 15.98 -13.45
CA ASP A 124 -23.77 15.89 -14.16
C ASP A 124 -23.58 16.28 -15.65
N GLY A 125 -24.67 16.60 -16.35
CA GLY A 125 -24.64 16.97 -17.77
C GLY A 125 -23.75 18.16 -18.12
N THR A 126 -23.40 19.06 -17.17
CA THR A 126 -22.53 20.20 -17.45
C THR A 126 -21.05 19.82 -17.59
N PHE A 127 -20.70 18.59 -17.23
CA PHE A 127 -19.32 18.10 -17.36
C PHE A 127 -18.90 17.88 -18.81
N ILE A 128 -19.85 17.80 -19.75
CA ILE A 128 -19.55 17.65 -21.18
C ILE A 128 -18.61 18.73 -21.72
N ASP A 129 -18.69 19.95 -21.17
CA ASP A 129 -17.86 21.08 -21.56
C ASP A 129 -16.49 21.10 -20.87
N HIS A 130 -16.27 20.21 -19.89
CA HIS A 130 -15.09 20.17 -19.03
C HIS A 130 -14.37 18.81 -19.05
N ILE A 131 -14.77 17.89 -19.93
CA ILE A 131 -14.16 16.56 -20.01
C ILE A 131 -12.67 16.72 -20.36
N PRO A 132 -11.73 16.25 -19.50
CA PRO A 132 -10.32 16.34 -19.79
C PRO A 132 -9.95 15.57 -21.05
N MET A 133 -9.20 16.19 -21.95
CA MET A 133 -8.76 15.59 -23.20
C MET A 133 -7.24 15.53 -23.27
N TYR A 134 -6.69 14.37 -23.62
CA TYR A 134 -5.25 14.13 -23.67
C TYR A 134 -4.82 13.57 -25.03
N ASP A 135 -3.63 13.92 -25.47
CA ASP A 135 -3.04 13.38 -26.69
C ASP A 135 -2.49 11.97 -26.46
N GLN A 136 -2.88 11.04 -27.34
CA GLN A 136 -2.48 9.64 -27.22
C GLN A 136 -0.97 9.44 -27.38
N GLN A 137 -0.31 10.16 -28.29
CA GLN A 137 1.12 10.00 -28.52
C GLN A 137 1.93 10.42 -27.29
N SER A 138 1.50 11.50 -26.63
CA SER A 138 2.10 12.00 -25.40
C SER A 138 2.01 10.97 -24.28
N ILE A 139 0.84 10.36 -24.07
CA ILE A 139 0.63 9.32 -23.05
C ILE A 139 1.50 8.09 -23.31
N MET A 140 1.67 7.68 -24.57
CA MET A 140 2.48 6.50 -24.91
C MET A 140 3.98 6.70 -24.75
N THR A 141 4.45 7.94 -24.68
CA THR A 141 5.88 8.28 -24.72
C THR A 141 6.39 8.97 -23.46
N SER A 142 5.51 9.31 -22.52
CA SER A 142 5.85 10.07 -21.32
C SER A 142 5.11 9.55 -20.09
N ASP A 143 5.88 9.08 -19.10
CA ASP A 143 5.33 8.62 -17.80
C ASP A 143 4.58 9.73 -17.07
N SER A 144 5.00 11.00 -17.19
CA SER A 144 4.28 12.12 -16.59
C SER A 144 2.93 12.36 -17.27
N ALA A 145 2.85 12.27 -18.59
CA ALA A 145 1.59 12.40 -19.32
C ALA A 145 0.65 11.21 -19.01
N LEU A 146 1.20 10.00 -18.91
CA LEU A 146 0.44 8.83 -18.47
C LEU A 146 -0.08 9.00 -17.04
N TYR A 147 0.75 9.46 -16.11
CA TYR A 147 0.35 9.73 -14.73
C TYR A 147 -0.76 10.78 -14.64
N GLU A 148 -0.66 11.88 -15.39
CA GLU A 148 -1.70 12.92 -15.43
C GLU A 148 -3.03 12.36 -15.97
N TRP A 149 -2.99 11.58 -17.04
CA TRP A 149 -4.18 10.94 -17.60
C TRP A 149 -4.80 9.92 -16.63
N MET A 150 -3.99 9.09 -15.97
CA MET A 150 -4.46 8.14 -14.95
C MET A 150 -5.02 8.86 -13.72
N SER A 151 -4.43 9.98 -13.32
CA SER A 151 -4.94 10.81 -12.21
C SER A 151 -6.29 11.44 -12.56
N ALA A 152 -6.47 11.89 -13.79
CA ALA A 152 -7.76 12.37 -14.28
C ALA A 152 -8.79 11.22 -14.39
N LEU A 153 -8.36 10.01 -14.74
CA LEU A 153 -9.20 8.82 -14.74
C LEU A 153 -9.67 8.46 -13.33
N ASP A 154 -8.76 8.42 -12.36
CA ASP A 154 -9.09 8.16 -10.96
C ASP A 154 -10.05 9.24 -10.43
N LYS A 155 -9.75 10.52 -10.69
CA LYS A 155 -10.53 11.66 -10.20
C LYS A 155 -11.93 11.81 -10.82
N TYR A 156 -12.03 11.76 -12.15
CA TYR A 156 -13.28 12.08 -12.87
C TYR A 156 -13.95 10.86 -13.50
N GLY A 157 -13.25 9.73 -13.62
CA GLY A 157 -13.78 8.50 -14.23
C GLY A 157 -13.90 8.51 -15.76
N LEU A 158 -13.72 9.65 -16.43
CA LEU A 158 -13.92 9.78 -17.88
C LEU A 158 -12.98 10.82 -18.56
N PRO A 159 -11.66 10.61 -18.64
CA PRO A 159 -10.79 11.38 -19.52
C PRO A 159 -10.87 10.85 -20.96
N LEU A 160 -10.88 11.75 -21.94
CA LEU A 160 -10.89 11.41 -23.35
C LEU A 160 -9.46 11.37 -23.92
N LEU A 161 -9.24 10.41 -24.80
CA LEU A 161 -8.03 10.34 -25.62
C LEU A 161 -8.33 10.91 -27.01
N ILE A 162 -7.58 11.94 -27.39
CA ILE A 162 -7.55 12.43 -28.75
C ILE A 162 -6.50 11.61 -29.49
N ILE A 163 -6.95 10.85 -30.49
CA ILE A 163 -6.03 10.16 -31.38
C ILE A 163 -5.82 11.02 -32.63
N CYS A 164 -4.58 11.48 -32.82
CA CYS A 164 -4.18 12.07 -34.08
C CYS A 164 -3.98 10.96 -35.13
N GLN A 165 -5.04 10.64 -35.88
CA GLN A 165 -4.96 9.70 -37.01
C GLN A 165 -4.29 10.39 -38.21
N MET A 166 -2.99 10.17 -38.41
CA MET A 166 -2.44 10.02 -39.76
C MET A 166 -2.11 8.54 -39.97
N THR A 167 -3.15 7.76 -40.31
CA THR A 167 -3.20 6.52 -41.13
C THR A 167 -4.14 5.48 -40.51
N LEU A 168 -5.15 5.08 -41.29
CA LEU A 168 -6.24 4.17 -40.95
C LEU A 168 -5.75 2.78 -40.47
N MET A 169 -6.48 2.25 -39.48
CA MET A 169 -6.48 0.88 -38.94
C MET A 169 -5.32 0.46 -38.00
N GLN A 170 -5.31 0.92 -36.73
CA GLN A 170 -4.87 0.12 -35.55
C GLN A 170 -4.96 0.86 -34.19
N VAL A 171 -6.00 1.66 -33.95
CA VAL A 171 -5.92 2.70 -32.89
C VAL A 171 -6.33 2.26 -31.48
N CYS A 172 -7.24 1.31 -31.30
CA CYS A 172 -7.79 1.07 -29.95
C CYS A 172 -7.00 0.05 -29.10
N ARG A 173 -5.94 -0.59 -29.61
CA ARG A 173 -5.25 -1.67 -28.89
C ARG A 173 -4.06 -1.17 -28.05
N GLN A 174 -3.34 -0.18 -28.55
CA GLN A 174 -2.04 0.23 -28.01
C GLN A 174 -2.09 0.95 -26.65
N PRO A 175 -3.07 1.86 -26.37
CA PRO A 175 -3.15 2.52 -25.06
C PRO A 175 -3.51 1.56 -23.91
N CYS A 176 -4.19 0.45 -24.21
CA CYS A 176 -4.46 -0.56 -23.19
C CYS A 176 -3.19 -1.32 -22.81
N GLU A 177 -2.35 -1.67 -23.80
CA GLU A 177 -1.13 -2.47 -23.61
C GLU A 177 -0.05 -1.77 -22.78
N SER A 178 -0.03 -0.43 -22.75
CA SER A 178 0.89 0.34 -21.89
C SER A 178 0.52 0.32 -20.41
N ILE A 179 -0.71 -0.05 -20.06
CA ILE A 179 -1.22 -0.03 -18.69
C ILE A 179 -1.51 -1.45 -18.19
N THR A 180 -2.16 -2.30 -18.98
CA THR A 180 -2.49 -3.69 -18.65
C THR A 180 -2.67 -4.59 -19.89
N CYS A 181 -3.03 -5.86 -19.70
CA CYS A 181 -3.59 -6.68 -20.78
C CYS A 181 -5.05 -6.24 -21.04
N GLY A 182 -5.38 -5.83 -22.27
CA GLY A 182 -6.74 -5.47 -22.64
C GLY A 182 -7.67 -6.69 -22.65
N ARG A 183 -8.87 -6.56 -22.05
CA ARG A 183 -9.88 -7.63 -22.13
C ARG A 183 -10.45 -7.65 -23.56
N PRO A 184 -10.28 -8.73 -24.35
CA PRO A 184 -10.79 -8.75 -25.71
C PRO A 184 -12.31 -8.67 -25.67
N ILE A 185 -12.88 -7.72 -26.41
CA ILE A 185 -14.30 -7.68 -26.71
C ILE A 185 -14.54 -8.81 -27.70
N LEU A 186 -15.01 -9.96 -27.21
CA LEU A 186 -15.51 -11.02 -28.07
C LEU A 186 -16.83 -10.51 -28.67
N ALA A 187 -16.80 -10.22 -29.98
CA ALA A 187 -17.99 -9.94 -30.77
C ALA A 187 -18.69 -11.24 -31.17
#